data_AF-A0A3B9SUZ9-F1
#
_entry.id   AF-A0A3B9SUZ9-F1
#
_cell.length_a   1.000
_cell.length_b   1.000
_cell.length_c   1.000
_cell.angle_alpha   90.00
_cell.angle_beta   90.00
_cell.angle_gamma   90.00
#
_symmetry.space_group_name_H-M   'P 1'
#
loop_
_entity.id
_entity.type
_entity.pdbx_description
1 polymer ?
#
loop_
_entity_poly.entity_id
_entity_poly.type
_entity_poly.pdbx_seq_one_letter_code
_entity_poly.pdbx_strand_id
1 'polypeptide(L)'
;MRLSVLSEQASQILNYKNFGLFFSYDLLGYSFMALATFFIAFTIKAATKPDKWLKALLLIHGIFAVSGVLMPMLGTFKADMSGGNLIGVLILEFWSAYFVPVCILSYLH
;
A
#
# COMPACT_ATOMS: atom_id res chain seq x y z
N MET A 1 21.47 -1.33 -6.16
CA MET A 1 21.80 -0.33 -7.20
C MET A 1 22.74 0.72 -6.61
N ARG A 2 23.82 1.09 -7.29
CA ARG A 2 24.74 2.14 -6.82
C ARG A 2 24.10 3.52 -7.05
N LEU A 3 23.61 4.13 -5.97
CA LEU A 3 23.12 5.53 -5.93
C LEU A 3 24.25 6.57 -6.03
N SER A 4 25.50 6.16 -6.26
CA SER A 4 26.70 7.00 -6.18
C SER A 4 26.89 7.97 -7.36
N VAL A 5 26.00 7.97 -8.35
CA VAL A 5 26.04 8.86 -9.54
C VAL A 5 24.66 9.47 -9.78
N LEU A 6 24.04 10.03 -8.73
CA LEU A 6 22.86 10.88 -8.87
C LEU A 6 23.23 12.26 -8.33
N SER A 7 22.79 13.32 -9.01
CA SER A 7 22.87 14.66 -8.42
C SER A 7 22.16 14.64 -7.07
N GLU A 8 22.60 15.49 -6.14
CA GLU A 8 22.09 15.55 -4.78
C GLU A 8 20.55 15.70 -4.75
N GLN A 9 20.00 16.44 -5.71
CA GLN A 9 18.58 16.62 -5.95
C GLN A 9 17.87 15.32 -6.38
N ALA A 10 18.44 14.56 -7.32
CA ALA A 10 17.85 13.30 -7.77
C ALA A 10 17.91 12.22 -6.67
N SER A 11 18.98 12.23 -5.87
CA SER A 11 19.09 11.40 -4.67
C SER A 11 17.98 11.72 -3.68
N GLN A 12 17.69 13.00 -3.40
CA GLN A 12 16.59 13.38 -2.49
C GLN A 12 15.20 12.97 -2.99
N ILE A 13 14.93 13.06 -4.29
CA ILE A 13 13.64 12.66 -4.88
C ILE A 13 13.42 11.14 -4.80
N LEU A 14 14.48 10.37 -5.05
CA LEU A 14 14.42 8.90 -5.06
C LEU A 14 14.67 8.27 -3.68
N ASN A 15 14.93 9.07 -2.64
CA ASN A 15 15.27 8.55 -1.33
C ASN A 15 14.03 8.02 -0.60
N TYR A 16 13.81 6.71 -0.74
CA TYR A 16 12.77 5.98 0.00
C TYR A 16 12.92 6.13 1.51
N LYS A 17 14.16 6.24 2.02
CA LYS A 17 14.44 6.34 3.47
C LYS A 17 14.01 7.65 4.11
N ASN A 18 13.84 8.69 3.31
CA ASN A 18 13.45 10.01 3.77
C ASN A 18 12.00 10.34 3.39
N PHE A 19 11.19 9.34 3.04
CA PHE A 19 9.85 9.53 2.51
C PHE A 19 9.81 10.46 1.29
N GLY A 20 10.82 10.34 0.42
CA GLY A 20 10.90 11.09 -0.83
C GLY A 20 9.76 10.76 -1.78
N LEU A 21 9.71 11.46 -2.91
CA LEU A 21 8.61 11.38 -3.88
C LEU A 21 8.30 9.94 -4.32
N PHE A 22 9.32 9.08 -4.44
CA PHE A 22 9.15 7.68 -4.80
C PHE A 22 8.33 6.89 -3.77
N PHE A 23 8.52 7.13 -2.47
CA PHE A 23 7.71 6.50 -1.41
C PHE A 23 6.24 6.95 -1.52
N SER A 24 6.01 8.24 -1.75
CA SER A 24 4.66 8.80 -1.92
C SER A 24 3.96 8.22 -3.15
N TYR A 25 4.68 8.00 -4.26
CA TYR A 25 4.11 7.35 -5.44
C TYR A 25 3.82 5.88 -5.23
N ASP A 26 4.68 5.17 -4.51
CA ASP A 26 4.44 3.77 -4.15
C ASP A 26 3.17 3.65 -3.30
N LEU A 27 3.05 4.47 -2.24
CA LEU A 27 1.86 4.51 -1.39
C LEU A 27 0.58 4.90 -2.15
N LEU A 28 0.68 5.84 -3.09
CA LEU A 28 -0.42 6.20 -3.98
C LEU A 28 -0.83 5.02 -4.89
N GLY A 29 0.15 4.26 -5.40
CA GLY A 29 -0.08 3.04 -6.16
C GLY A 29 -0.85 2.00 -5.34
N TYR A 30 -0.43 1.76 -4.10
CA TYR A 30 -1.14 0.89 -3.15
C TYR A 30 -2.57 1.36 -2.90
N SER A 31 -2.80 2.67 -2.80
CA SER A 31 -4.16 3.22 -2.67
C SER A 31 -5.05 2.91 -3.86
N PHE A 32 -4.55 3.07 -5.09
CA PHE A 32 -5.33 2.74 -6.29
C PHE A 32 -5.60 1.24 -6.41
N MET A 33 -4.61 0.41 -6.05
CA MET A 33 -4.83 -1.04 -5.96
C MET A 33 -5.92 -1.37 -4.94
N ALA A 34 -5.88 -0.77 -3.76
CA ALA A 34 -6.90 -0.98 -2.74
C ALA A 34 -8.30 -0.56 -3.22
N LEU A 35 -8.40 0.59 -3.90
CA LEU A 35 -9.65 1.05 -4.48
C LEU A 35 -10.17 0.10 -5.57
N ALA A 36 -9.28 -0.44 -6.41
CA ALA A 36 -9.64 -1.42 -7.43
C ALA A 36 -10.17 -2.72 -6.80
N THR A 37 -9.48 -3.26 -5.79
CA THR A 37 -9.92 -4.46 -5.07
C THR A 37 -11.27 -4.28 -4.39
N PHE A 38 -11.51 -3.09 -3.82
CA PHE A 38 -12.81 -2.72 -3.24
C PHE A 38 -13.94 -2.77 -4.27
N PHE A 39 -13.73 -2.22 -5.47
CA PHE A 39 -14.73 -2.31 -6.53
C PHE A 39 -14.93 -3.73 -7.07
N ILE A 40 -13.86 -4.52 -7.17
CA ILE A 40 -13.93 -5.95 -7.52
C ILE A 40 -14.80 -6.71 -6.51
N ALA A 41 -14.75 -6.37 -5.22
CA ALA A 41 -15.56 -7.01 -4.20
C ALA A 41 -17.08 -6.94 -4.51
N PHE A 42 -17.55 -5.88 -5.16
CA PHE A 42 -18.97 -5.75 -5.54
C PHE A 42 -19.38 -6.68 -6.68
N THR A 43 -18.45 -7.08 -7.55
CA THR A 43 -18.74 -7.97 -8.68
C THR A 43 -18.73 -9.44 -8.26
N ILE A 44 -18.09 -9.78 -7.14
CA ILE A 44 -18.08 -11.15 -6.59
C ILE A 44 -19.49 -11.56 -6.14
N LYS A 45 -20.01 -12.62 -6.79
CA LYS A 45 -21.21 -13.35 -6.38
C LYS A 45 -20.82 -14.38 -5.33
N ALA A 46 -21.03 -14.03 -4.06
CA ALA A 46 -20.59 -14.86 -2.93
C ALA A 46 -21.53 -16.05 -2.68
N ALA A 47 -21.38 -17.12 -3.44
CA ALA A 47 -22.19 -18.34 -3.35
C ALA A 47 -21.68 -19.28 -2.25
N THR A 48 -20.37 -19.38 -2.07
CA THR A 48 -19.73 -20.26 -1.09
C THR A 48 -19.22 -19.50 0.13
N LYS A 49 -18.87 -20.23 1.21
CA LYS A 49 -18.29 -19.60 2.43
C LYS A 49 -16.95 -18.90 2.12
N PRO A 50 -16.01 -19.48 1.36
CA PRO A 50 -14.79 -18.78 0.96
C PRO A 50 -15.05 -17.51 0.13
N ASP A 51 -16.02 -17.51 -0.79
CA ASP A 51 -16.34 -16.31 -1.59
C ASP A 51 -16.81 -15.16 -0.71
N LYS A 52 -17.56 -15.46 0.37
CA LYS A 52 -17.99 -14.46 1.35
C LYS A 52 -16.80 -13.87 2.11
N TRP A 53 -15.82 -14.71 2.47
CA TRP A 53 -14.58 -14.26 3.10
C TRP A 53 -13.73 -13.41 2.16
N LEU A 54 -13.55 -13.85 0.91
CA LEU A 54 -12.84 -13.08 -0.10
C LEU A 54 -13.50 -11.72 -0.32
N LYS A 55 -14.82 -11.69 -0.53
CA LYS A 55 -15.59 -10.45 -0.67
C LYS A 55 -15.43 -9.54 0.54
N ALA A 56 -15.52 -10.07 1.76
CA ALA A 56 -15.33 -9.28 2.97
C ALA A 56 -13.91 -8.71 3.08
N LEU A 57 -12.88 -9.52 2.79
CA LEU A 57 -11.48 -9.08 2.80
C LEU A 57 -11.24 -7.96 1.78
N LEU A 58 -11.77 -8.06 0.56
CA LEU A 58 -11.64 -7.03 -0.47
C LEU A 58 -12.42 -5.75 -0.11
N LEU A 59 -13.60 -5.86 0.52
CA LEU A 59 -14.36 -4.71 1.01
C LEU A 59 -13.63 -3.96 2.12
N ILE A 60 -13.10 -4.68 3.11
CA ILE A 60 -12.30 -4.09 4.20
C ILE A 60 -11.03 -3.43 3.66
N HIS A 61 -10.44 -4.02 2.62
CA HIS A 61 -9.24 -3.50 2.00
C HIS A 61 -9.40 -2.08 1.45
N GLY A 62 -10.62 -1.68 1.07
CA GLY A 62 -10.93 -0.30 0.63
C GLY A 62 -10.61 0.77 1.67
N ILE A 63 -10.59 0.45 2.97
CA ILE A 63 -10.18 1.38 4.04
C ILE A 63 -8.73 1.83 3.85
N PHE A 64 -7.87 0.94 3.35
CA PHE A 64 -6.47 1.26 3.12
C PHE A 64 -6.29 2.29 2.00
N ALA A 65 -7.19 2.35 1.02
CA ALA A 65 -7.14 3.35 -0.04
C ALA A 65 -7.22 4.78 0.51
N VAL A 66 -8.12 5.01 1.47
CA VAL A 66 -8.28 6.31 2.14
C VAL A 66 -7.02 6.66 2.91
N SER A 67 -6.48 5.70 3.66
CA SER A 67 -5.28 5.91 4.46
C SER A 67 -4.05 6.23 3.60
N GLY A 68 -3.84 5.51 2.49
CA GLY A 68 -2.69 5.70 1.60
C GLY A 68 -2.79 6.96 0.72
N VAL A 69 -3.97 7.57 0.56
CA VAL A 69 -4.10 8.88 -0.10
C VAL A 69 -3.91 10.02 0.90
N LEU A 70 -4.58 9.93 2.06
CA LEU A 70 -4.58 11.01 3.04
C LEU A 70 -3.23 11.17 3.75
N MET A 71 -2.55 10.07 4.11
CA MET A 71 -1.26 10.16 4.81
C MET A 71 -0.18 10.92 4.01
N PRO A 72 0.10 10.61 2.73
CA PRO A 72 1.09 11.37 1.96
C PRO A 72 0.62 12.79 1.62
N MET A 73 -0.69 13.03 1.42
CA MET A 73 -1.23 14.39 1.19
C MET A 73 -1.15 15.30 2.40
N LEU A 74 -1.31 14.76 3.62
CA LEU A 74 -1.21 15.52 4.87
C LEU A 74 0.24 15.76 5.31
N GLY A 75 1.23 15.24 4.58
CA GLY A 75 2.64 15.39 4.92
C GLY A 75 3.00 14.80 6.28
N THR A 76 2.27 13.77 6.73
CA THR A 76 2.52 13.10 8.01
C THR A 76 3.91 12.44 8.04
N PHE A 77 4.45 12.11 6.88
CA PHE A 77 5.80 11.58 6.70
C PHE A 77 6.82 12.72 6.51
N LYS A 78 7.58 13.03 7.57
CA LYS A 78 8.69 14.00 7.55
C LYS A 78 10.03 13.28 7.61
N ALA A 79 11.02 13.75 6.86
CA ALA A 79 12.36 13.15 6.79
C ALA A 79 13.10 13.12 8.15
N ASP A 80 12.70 13.98 9.10
CA ASP A 80 13.27 14.09 10.45
C ASP A 80 12.45 13.34 11.53
N MET A 81 11.53 12.46 11.14
CA MET A 81 10.86 11.60 12.13
C MET A 81 11.84 10.53 12.63
N SER A 82 12.20 10.61 13.91
CA SER A 82 12.87 9.53 14.63
C SER A 82 12.06 8.23 14.46
N GLY A 83 12.64 7.25 13.76
CA GLY A 83 12.00 5.95 13.50
C GLY A 83 11.07 5.91 12.27
N GLY A 84 10.98 6.98 11.48
CA GLY A 84 10.13 7.03 10.28
C GLY A 84 10.41 5.89 9.29
N ASN A 85 11.69 5.55 9.09
CA ASN A 85 12.07 4.41 8.25
C ASN A 85 11.44 3.09 8.68
N LEU A 86 11.42 2.82 9.99
CA LEU A 86 10.86 1.59 10.53
C LEU A 86 9.33 1.58 10.36
N ILE A 87 8.68 2.72 10.59
CA ILE A 87 7.22 2.85 10.44
C ILE A 87 6.79 2.61 8.98
N GLY A 88 7.50 3.21 8.01
CA GLY A 88 7.22 2.99 6.59
C GLY A 88 7.35 1.53 6.18
N VAL A 89 8.42 0.86 6.61
CA VAL A 89 8.65 -0.58 6.35
C VAL A 89 7.54 -1.43 6.99
N LEU A 90 7.19 -1.17 8.25
CA LEU A 90 6.14 -1.93 8.96
C LEU A 90 4.77 -1.80 8.29
N ILE A 91 4.43 -0.61 7.79
CA ILE A 91 3.17 -0.40 7.07
C ILE A 91 3.13 -1.22 5.77
N LEU A 92 4.21 -1.20 4.98
CA LEU A 92 4.32 -1.97 3.73
C LEU A 92 4.33 -3.48 3.97
N GLU A 93 5.00 -3.94 5.03
CA GLU A 93 5.06 -5.35 5.40
C GLU A 93 3.71 -5.85 5.91
N PHE A 94 3.02 -5.06 6.74
CA PHE A 94 1.64 -5.35 7.16
C PHE A 94 0.70 -5.46 5.96
N TRP A 95 0.81 -4.54 4.99
CA TRP A 95 0.02 -4.59 3.76
C TRP A 95 0.27 -5.88 2.99
N SER A 96 1.55 -6.24 2.82
CA SER A 96 1.96 -7.47 2.14
C SER A 96 1.38 -8.70 2.83
N ALA A 97 1.43 -8.75 4.17
CA ALA A 97 0.85 -9.84 4.95
C ALA A 97 -0.68 -9.94 4.80
N TYR A 98 -1.39 -8.81 4.74
CA TYR A 98 -2.83 -8.79 4.49
C TYR A 98 -3.19 -9.35 3.10
N PHE A 99 -2.34 -9.12 2.10
CA PHE A 99 -2.61 -9.55 0.72
C PHE A 99 -2.45 -11.06 0.52
N VAL A 100 -1.67 -11.74 1.36
CA VAL A 100 -1.46 -13.20 1.27
C VAL A 100 -2.78 -14.00 1.29
N PRO A 101 -3.68 -13.84 2.29
CA PRO A 101 -4.95 -14.58 2.30
C PRO A 101 -5.87 -14.19 1.15
N VAL A 102 -5.81 -12.93 0.67
CA VAL A 102 -6.56 -12.49 -0.52
C VAL A 102 -6.10 -13.26 -1.75
N CYS A 103 -4.78 -13.33 -2.00
CA CYS A 103 -4.21 -14.08 -3.12
C CYS A 103 -4.56 -15.57 -3.07
N ILE A 104 -4.47 -16.19 -1.90
CA ILE A 104 -4.80 -17.62 -1.73
C ILE A 104 -6.28 -17.85 -2.07
N LEU A 105 -7.18 -17.03 -1.53
CA LEU A 105 -8.62 -17.18 -1.75
C LEU A 105 -9.02 -16.89 -3.21
N SER A 106 -8.41 -15.89 -3.84
CA SER A 106 -8.61 -15.55 -5.26
C SER A 106 -8.00 -16.58 -6.23
N TYR A 107 -6.99 -17.35 -5.83
CA TYR A 107 -6.50 -18.45 -6.66
C TYR A 107 -7.44 -19.66 -6.63
N LEU A 108 -8.09 -19.87 -5.49
CA LEU A 108 -8.98 -21.01 -5.27
C LEU A 108 -10.40 -20.81 -5.81
N HIS A 109 -10.82 -19.58 -6.12
CA HIS A 109 -12.20 -19.21 -6.50
C HIS A 109 -12.22 -18.17 -7.62
#